data_AF-A0A147KEC7-F1
#
_entry.id   AF-A0A147KEC7-F1
#
_cell.length_a   1.000
_cell.length_b   1.000
_cell.length_c   1.000
_cell.angle_alpha   90.00
_cell.angle_beta   90.00
_cell.angle_gamma   90.00
#
_symmetry.space_group_name_H-M   'P 1'
#
loop_
_entity.id
_entity.type
_entity.pdbx_description
1 polymer ?
#
loop_
_entity_poly.entity_id
_entity_poly.type
_entity_poly.pdbx_seq_one_letter_code
_entity_poly.pdbx_strand_id
1 'polypeptide(L)'
;MAEFRLSSDDDVDLRKLAAALVESQGWPRDRVSVWDTRSGEVVVTVDDAVLHPPQPNPLNRPVHTPREVHRACELLRRGDPSLAGVDFDAFRTEAARFFAAGWSVADLRHALAARPDGLPWPRGEGYQGPEWLEHRLRHWKTPNGDIRPSVSQEEAQLRVVSRAGLPADLGLPKDEVRSKPAARPEVARAAIDDARRLLRVHTRTTSDTLAHRDRTAARMPRNGR
;
A
#
# COMPACT_ATOMS: atom_id res chain seq x y z
N MET A 1 -7.75 -30.44 3.98
CA MET A 1 -8.52 -30.47 2.73
C MET A 1 -9.97 -30.61 3.16
N ALA A 2 -10.88 -29.79 2.64
CA ALA A 2 -12.29 -29.89 2.98
C ALA A 2 -13.09 -30.47 1.82
N GLU A 3 -14.09 -31.28 2.17
CA GLU A 3 -14.99 -31.94 1.25
C GLU A 3 -16.42 -31.61 1.66
N PHE A 4 -17.28 -31.28 0.70
CA PHE A 4 -18.72 -31.26 0.91
C PHE A 4 -19.43 -31.97 -0.24
N ARG A 5 -20.58 -32.57 0.09
CA ARG A 5 -21.35 -33.42 -0.81
C ARG A 5 -22.69 -32.78 -1.12
N LEU A 6 -23.08 -32.86 -2.38
CA LEU A 6 -24.36 -32.42 -2.89
C LEU A 6 -25.15 -33.66 -3.29
N SER A 7 -26.31 -33.82 -2.68
CA SER A 7 -27.29 -34.85 -2.98
C SER A 7 -28.66 -34.17 -3.12
N SER A 8 -29.47 -34.63 -4.06
CA SER A 8 -30.85 -34.18 -4.21
C SER A 8 -31.70 -35.35 -4.70
N ASP A 9 -32.92 -35.43 -4.19
CA ASP A 9 -33.93 -36.39 -4.65
C ASP A 9 -34.74 -35.84 -5.85
N ASP A 10 -34.48 -34.59 -6.25
CA ASP A 10 -35.11 -33.91 -7.38
C ASP A 10 -34.27 -34.05 -8.66
N ASP A 11 -34.91 -33.90 -9.83
CA ASP A 11 -34.23 -33.90 -11.14
C ASP A 11 -33.47 -32.59 -11.39
N VAL A 12 -32.39 -32.40 -10.63
CA VAL A 12 -31.52 -31.21 -10.67
C VAL A 12 -30.11 -31.61 -11.11
N ASP A 13 -29.53 -30.82 -12.01
CA ASP A 13 -28.13 -30.97 -12.40
C ASP A 13 -27.20 -30.51 -11.26
N LEU A 14 -26.88 -31.45 -10.37
CA LEU A 14 -26.02 -31.25 -9.21
C LEU A 14 -24.61 -30.79 -9.59
N ARG A 15 -24.12 -31.18 -10.76
CA ARG A 15 -22.78 -30.81 -11.23
C ARG A 15 -22.74 -29.36 -11.66
N LYS A 16 -23.77 -28.89 -12.36
CA LYS A 16 -23.94 -27.48 -12.69
C LYS A 16 -24.14 -26.62 -11.45
N LEU A 17 -24.88 -27.12 -10.45
CA LEU A 17 -25.07 -26.43 -9.18
C LEU A 17 -23.75 -26.33 -8.39
N ALA A 18 -22.95 -27.41 -8.36
CA ALA A 18 -21.62 -27.41 -7.77
C ALA A 18 -20.69 -26.37 -8.43
N ALA A 19 -20.66 -26.31 -9.77
CA ALA A 19 -19.86 -25.35 -10.50
C ALA A 19 -20.28 -23.90 -10.20
N ALA A 20 -21.59 -23.62 -10.15
CA ALA A 20 -22.12 -22.32 -9.81
C ALA A 20 -21.76 -21.90 -8.36
N LEU A 21 -21.79 -22.83 -7.41
CA LEU A 21 -21.36 -22.57 -6.04
C LEU A 21 -19.88 -22.20 -5.97
N VAL A 22 -19.00 -22.96 -6.63
CA VAL A 22 -17.56 -22.69 -6.68
C VAL A 22 -17.27 -21.31 -7.27
N GLU A 23 -17.95 -20.95 -8.36
CA GLU A 23 -17.83 -19.64 -8.98
C GLU A 23 -18.34 -18.51 -8.07
N SER A 24 -19.45 -18.72 -7.37
CA SER A 24 -20.01 -17.73 -6.43
C SER A 24 -19.05 -17.40 -5.28
N GLN A 25 -18.21 -18.35 -4.86
CA GLN A 25 -17.20 -18.16 -3.83
C GLN A 25 -15.90 -17.54 -4.35
N GLY A 26 -15.76 -17.38 -5.67
CA GLY A 26 -14.54 -16.85 -6.30
C GLY A 26 -13.32 -17.75 -6.12
N TRP A 27 -13.53 -19.04 -5.88
CA TRP A 27 -12.43 -19.97 -5.64
C TRP A 27 -11.70 -20.33 -6.95
N PRO A 28 -10.35 -20.37 -6.93
CA PRO A 28 -9.57 -20.75 -8.09
C PRO A 28 -9.88 -22.19 -8.56
N ARG A 29 -10.13 -22.37 -9.86
CA ARG A 29 -10.50 -23.66 -10.46
C ARG A 29 -9.39 -24.72 -10.35
N ASP A 30 -8.14 -24.32 -10.19
CA ASP A 30 -7.00 -25.22 -9.95
C ASP A 30 -6.89 -25.70 -8.49
N ARG A 31 -7.66 -25.09 -7.58
CA ARG A 31 -7.68 -25.41 -6.14
C ARG A 31 -8.99 -26.04 -5.67
N VAL A 32 -9.89 -26.31 -6.60
CA VAL A 32 -11.18 -26.94 -6.36
C VAL A 32 -11.38 -28.04 -7.40
N SER A 33 -11.85 -29.20 -6.98
CA SER A 33 -12.23 -30.25 -7.91
C SER A 33 -13.64 -30.76 -7.61
N VAL A 34 -14.39 -31.02 -8.69
CA VAL A 34 -15.80 -31.42 -8.68
C VAL A 34 -15.90 -32.75 -9.44
N TRP A 35 -16.48 -33.76 -8.79
CA TRP A 35 -16.67 -35.07 -9.42
C TRP A 35 -17.93 -35.75 -8.91
N ASP A 36 -18.43 -36.68 -9.73
CA ASP A 36 -19.66 -37.42 -9.46
C ASP A 36 -19.30 -38.77 -8.81
N THR A 37 -20.12 -39.21 -7.87
CA THR A 37 -20.01 -40.55 -7.27
C THR A 37 -20.88 -41.54 -8.03
N ARG A 38 -20.61 -42.84 -7.83
CA ARG A 38 -21.43 -43.91 -8.43
C ARG A 38 -22.87 -43.94 -7.91
N SER A 39 -23.16 -43.24 -6.82
CA SER A 39 -24.49 -43.11 -6.21
C SER A 39 -25.27 -41.89 -6.70
N GLY A 40 -24.73 -41.09 -7.63
CA GLY A 40 -25.39 -39.89 -8.16
C GLY A 40 -25.19 -38.62 -7.33
N GLU A 41 -24.34 -38.67 -6.28
CA GLU A 41 -23.95 -37.49 -5.53
C GLU A 41 -22.82 -36.74 -6.23
N VAL A 42 -22.72 -35.45 -6.01
CA VAL A 42 -21.59 -34.63 -6.48
C VAL A 42 -20.74 -34.22 -5.29
N VAL A 43 -19.45 -34.56 -5.34
CA VAL A 43 -18.48 -34.22 -4.32
C VAL A 43 -17.63 -33.05 -4.79
N VAL A 44 -17.51 -32.04 -3.95
CA VAL A 44 -16.64 -30.89 -4.16
C VAL A 44 -15.54 -30.94 -3.12
N THR A 45 -14.29 -30.94 -3.59
CA THR A 45 -13.11 -30.88 -2.72
C THR A 45 -12.37 -29.58 -2.93
N VAL A 46 -12.06 -28.93 -1.81
CA VAL A 46 -11.43 -27.60 -1.76
C VAL A 46 -10.14 -27.70 -0.96
N ASP A 47 -9.08 -27.12 -1.50
CA ASP A 47 -7.83 -26.93 -0.77
C ASP A 47 -8.08 -26.04 0.47
N ASP A 48 -7.61 -26.46 1.65
CA ASP A 48 -7.78 -25.71 2.90
C ASP A 48 -7.19 -24.30 2.80
N ALA A 49 -6.15 -24.11 1.98
CA ALA A 49 -5.54 -22.82 1.77
C ALA A 49 -6.52 -21.77 1.20
N VAL A 50 -7.58 -22.22 0.52
CA VAL A 50 -8.62 -21.37 -0.06
C VAL A 50 -9.72 -21.03 0.96
N LEU A 51 -9.92 -21.91 1.94
CA LEU A 51 -10.95 -21.77 2.97
C LEU A 51 -10.52 -20.85 4.11
N HIS A 52 -9.22 -20.68 4.30
CA HIS A 52 -8.68 -19.76 5.28
C HIS A 52 -8.37 -18.43 4.60
N PRO A 53 -8.92 -17.30 5.08
CA PRO A 53 -8.47 -15.99 4.60
C PRO A 53 -6.94 -15.93 4.80
N PRO A 54 -6.16 -15.50 3.79
CA PRO A 54 -4.72 -15.42 3.94
C PRO A 54 -4.43 -14.54 5.15
N GLN A 55 -3.73 -15.10 6.15
CA GLN A 55 -3.40 -14.33 7.33
C GLN A 55 -2.64 -13.08 6.87
N PRO A 56 -3.13 -11.87 7.18
CA PRO A 56 -2.51 -10.65 6.69
C PRO A 56 -1.09 -10.61 7.24
N ASN A 57 -0.11 -10.69 6.32
CA ASN A 57 1.29 -10.69 6.67
C ASN A 57 1.57 -9.49 7.60
N PRO A 58 2.02 -9.72 8.85
CA PRO A 58 2.21 -8.64 9.81
C PRO A 58 3.21 -7.59 9.30
N LEU A 59 4.09 -7.95 8.37
CA LEU A 59 5.05 -7.03 7.76
C LEU A 59 4.42 -6.06 6.74
N ASN A 60 3.28 -6.43 6.17
CA ASN A 60 2.57 -5.62 5.18
C ASN A 60 1.48 -4.75 5.81
N ARG A 61 1.36 -4.75 7.14
CA ARG A 61 0.36 -3.95 7.83
C ARG A 61 0.73 -2.46 7.78
N PRO A 62 -0.24 -1.58 7.54
CA PRO A 62 -0.03 -0.16 7.68
C PRO A 62 0.38 0.19 9.12
N VAL A 63 1.33 1.10 9.26
CA VAL A 63 1.85 1.55 10.55
C VAL A 63 1.47 3.02 10.72
N HIS A 64 0.53 3.32 11.61
CA HIS A 64 -0.05 4.68 11.71
C HIS A 64 0.08 5.29 13.09
N THR A 65 0.21 4.48 14.14
CA THR A 65 0.30 4.95 15.52
C THR A 65 1.73 4.89 16.05
N PRO A 66 2.12 5.75 17.02
CA PRO A 66 3.45 5.69 17.63
C PRO A 66 3.79 4.33 18.24
N ARG A 67 2.78 3.62 18.78
CA ARG A 67 2.94 2.27 19.34
C ARG A 67 3.22 1.23 18.26
N GLU A 68 2.57 1.33 17.11
CA GLU A 68 2.84 0.46 15.96
C GLU A 68 4.22 0.75 15.37
N VAL A 69 4.60 2.02 15.24
CA VAL A 69 5.96 2.42 14.80
C VAL A 69 7.01 1.82 15.72
N HIS A 70 6.82 1.92 17.04
CA HIS A 70 7.73 1.32 18.03
C HIS A 70 7.87 -0.19 17.81
N ARG A 71 6.75 -0.93 17.74
CA ARG A 71 6.76 -2.38 17.52
C ARG A 71 7.39 -2.79 16.18
N ALA A 72 7.13 -2.03 15.12
CA ALA A 72 7.74 -2.26 13.82
C ALA A 72 9.27 -2.09 13.88
N CYS A 73 9.75 -1.04 14.56
CA CYS A 73 11.17 -0.79 14.74
C CYS A 73 11.84 -1.88 15.59
N GLU A 74 11.18 -2.36 16.65
CA GLU A 74 11.67 -3.50 17.43
C GLU A 74 11.79 -4.77 16.57
N LEU A 75 10.79 -5.04 15.75
CA LEU A 75 10.79 -6.21 14.86
C LEU A 75 11.95 -6.14 13.86
N LEU A 76 12.18 -4.97 13.26
CA LEU A 76 13.29 -4.74 12.33
C LEU A 76 14.64 -4.92 13.01
N ARG A 77 14.83 -4.34 14.21
CA ARG A 77 16.08 -4.43 14.95
C ARG A 77 16.42 -5.86 15.38
N ARG A 78 15.42 -6.69 15.69
CA ARG A 78 15.65 -8.12 15.99
C ARG A 78 16.00 -8.94 14.75
N GLY A 79 15.49 -8.55 13.59
CA GLY A 79 15.64 -9.32 12.35
C GLY A 79 16.80 -8.89 11.45
N ASP A 80 17.39 -7.71 11.68
CA ASP A 80 18.42 -7.13 10.81
C ASP A 80 19.71 -6.80 11.59
N PRO A 81 20.81 -7.57 11.39
CA PRO A 81 22.07 -7.34 12.09
C PRO A 81 22.74 -6.02 11.68
N SER A 82 22.36 -5.42 10.57
CA SER A 82 22.94 -4.13 10.15
C SER A 82 22.52 -2.95 11.02
N LEU A 83 21.45 -3.12 11.80
CA LEU A 83 21.00 -2.17 12.81
C LEU A 83 21.75 -2.32 14.15
N ALA A 84 22.72 -3.23 14.24
CA ALA A 84 23.59 -3.32 15.41
C ALA A 84 24.32 -1.99 15.64
N GLY A 85 24.36 -1.54 16.90
CA GLY A 85 24.99 -0.27 17.27
C GLY A 85 24.18 0.99 16.96
N VAL A 86 22.99 0.88 16.35
CA VAL A 86 22.11 2.03 16.09
C VAL A 86 21.30 2.39 17.34
N ASP A 87 21.23 3.69 17.66
CA ASP A 87 20.33 4.19 18.70
C ASP A 87 18.86 3.95 18.32
N PHE A 88 18.08 3.40 19.25
CA PHE A 88 16.71 2.99 18.94
C PHE A 88 15.79 4.17 18.66
N ASP A 89 15.92 5.27 19.40
CA ASP A 89 15.05 6.43 19.26
C ASP A 89 15.38 7.23 17.99
N ALA A 90 16.66 7.32 17.63
CA ALA A 90 17.10 7.88 16.36
C ALA A 90 16.52 7.06 15.18
N PHE A 91 16.66 5.73 15.22
CA PHE A 91 16.08 4.86 14.20
C PHE A 91 14.57 5.00 14.12
N ARG A 92 13.87 4.99 15.27
CA ARG A 92 12.41 5.11 15.34
C ARG A 92 11.92 6.43 14.75
N THR A 93 12.60 7.52 15.03
CA THR A 93 12.26 8.85 14.51
C THR A 93 12.38 8.90 13.00
N GLU A 94 13.44 8.30 12.46
CA GLU A 94 13.67 8.26 11.02
C GLU A 94 12.69 7.31 10.31
N ALA A 95 12.49 6.10 10.84
CA ALA A 95 11.53 5.13 10.33
C ALA A 95 10.09 5.64 10.32
N ALA A 96 9.69 6.45 11.31
CA ALA A 96 8.37 7.06 11.36
C ALA A 96 8.02 7.88 10.11
N ARG A 97 9.02 8.52 9.48
CA ARG A 97 8.82 9.28 8.25
C ARG A 97 8.46 8.37 7.08
N PHE A 98 9.13 7.22 6.96
CA PHE A 98 8.84 6.22 5.93
C PHE A 98 7.44 5.62 6.11
N PHE A 99 7.07 5.27 7.35
CA PHE A 99 5.71 4.80 7.63
C PHE A 99 4.64 5.86 7.34
N ALA A 100 4.91 7.13 7.62
CA ALA A 100 4.03 8.24 7.26
C ALA A 100 3.88 8.41 5.74
N ALA A 101 4.89 8.05 4.95
CA ALA A 101 4.83 7.96 3.49
C ALA A 101 4.12 6.70 2.97
N GLY A 102 3.48 5.92 3.86
CA GLY A 102 2.68 4.76 3.50
C GLY A 102 3.49 3.48 3.28
N TRP A 103 4.77 3.46 3.66
CA TRP A 103 5.58 2.25 3.61
C TRP A 103 5.10 1.25 4.65
N SER A 104 5.21 -0.03 4.32
CA SER A 104 5.04 -1.14 5.27
C SER A 104 6.36 -1.50 5.96
N VAL A 105 6.30 -2.39 6.95
CA VAL A 105 7.50 -2.92 7.61
C VAL A 105 8.34 -3.75 6.62
N ALA A 106 7.69 -4.45 5.69
CA ALA A 106 8.36 -5.18 4.62
C ALA A 106 9.14 -4.25 3.69
N ASP A 107 8.57 -3.10 3.35
CA ASP A 107 9.23 -2.09 2.50
C ASP A 107 10.48 -1.52 3.18
N LEU A 108 10.35 -1.13 4.44
CA LEU A 108 11.49 -0.61 5.18
C LEU A 108 12.59 -1.67 5.35
N ARG A 109 12.21 -2.92 5.62
CA ARG A 109 13.14 -4.06 5.63
C ARG A 109 13.83 -4.25 4.28
N HIS A 110 13.09 -4.12 3.17
CA HIS A 110 13.66 -4.23 1.84
C HIS A 110 14.68 -3.11 1.59
N ALA A 111 14.36 -1.88 1.95
CA ALA A 111 15.27 -0.74 1.79
C ALA A 111 16.57 -0.86 2.60
N LEU A 112 16.53 -1.52 3.75
CA LEU A 112 17.72 -1.83 4.55
C LEU A 112 18.59 -2.93 3.92
N ALA A 113 17.99 -3.82 3.14
CA ALA A 113 18.66 -4.96 2.51
C ALA A 113 19.15 -4.67 1.08
N ALA A 114 18.45 -3.81 0.35
CA ALA A 114 18.68 -3.51 -1.05
C ALA A 114 18.56 -2.01 -1.37
N ARG A 115 19.24 -1.63 -2.43
CA ARG A 115 19.21 -0.31 -3.05
C ARG A 115 17.93 -0.14 -3.89
N PRO A 116 17.57 1.11 -4.26
CA PRO A 116 16.46 1.38 -5.18
C PRO A 116 16.60 0.75 -6.57
N ASP A 117 17.82 0.43 -7.00
CA ASP A 117 18.10 -0.30 -8.26
C ASP A 117 17.94 -1.82 -8.13
N GLY A 118 17.53 -2.31 -6.95
CA GLY A 118 17.34 -3.74 -6.65
C GLY A 118 18.63 -4.47 -6.27
N LEU A 119 19.80 -3.82 -6.35
CA LEU A 119 21.06 -4.45 -5.94
C LEU A 119 21.17 -4.52 -4.41
N PRO A 120 21.70 -5.62 -3.84
CA PRO A 120 21.88 -5.72 -2.39
C PRO A 120 22.93 -4.74 -1.87
N TRP A 121 22.73 -4.23 -0.66
CA TRP A 121 23.80 -3.50 0.03
C TRP A 121 24.97 -4.42 0.39
N PRO A 122 26.22 -3.92 0.41
CA PRO A 122 27.34 -4.65 1.00
C PRO A 122 27.02 -5.06 2.44
N ARG A 123 27.46 -6.27 2.82
CA ARG A 123 27.22 -6.87 4.14
C ARG A 123 28.55 -7.26 4.77
N GLY A 124 28.58 -7.28 6.10
CA GLY A 124 29.74 -7.70 6.88
C GLY A 124 30.08 -6.72 7.99
N GLU A 125 31.24 -6.94 8.60
CA GLU A 125 31.83 -6.03 9.59
C GLU A 125 32.17 -4.69 8.90
N GLY A 126 31.81 -3.57 9.54
CA GLY A 126 31.98 -2.23 8.96
C GLY A 126 30.82 -1.72 8.09
N TYR A 127 29.82 -2.55 7.77
CA TYR A 127 28.59 -2.18 7.06
C TYR A 127 27.37 -2.06 7.98
N GLN A 128 27.60 -1.65 9.23
CA GLN A 128 26.60 -1.61 10.31
C GLN A 128 26.59 -0.24 10.96
N GLY A 129 25.60 0.01 11.82
CA GLY A 129 25.56 1.21 12.64
C GLY A 129 24.89 2.42 11.96
N PRO A 130 24.89 3.57 12.65
CA PRO A 130 24.04 4.72 12.30
C PRO A 130 24.42 5.35 10.96
N GLU A 131 25.70 5.40 10.61
CA GLU A 131 26.16 5.96 9.33
C GLU A 131 25.65 5.16 8.13
N TRP A 132 25.68 3.83 8.24
CA TRP A 132 25.15 2.94 7.20
C TRP A 132 23.64 2.97 7.13
N LEU A 133 22.95 3.07 8.27
CA LEU A 133 21.51 3.29 8.27
C LEU A 133 21.15 4.58 7.50
N GLU A 134 21.81 5.69 7.82
CA GLU A 134 21.57 6.97 7.16
C GLU A 134 21.89 6.88 5.67
N HIS A 135 23.03 6.29 5.31
CA HIS A 135 23.44 6.07 3.93
C HIS A 135 22.34 5.34 3.15
N ARG A 136 21.87 4.19 3.65
CA ARG A 136 20.86 3.39 2.96
C ARG A 136 19.54 4.14 2.81
N LEU A 137 19.02 4.72 3.89
CA LEU A 137 17.75 5.43 3.86
C LEU A 137 17.79 6.70 3.01
N ARG A 138 18.94 7.37 2.91
CA ARG A 138 19.13 8.53 2.03
C ARG A 138 18.95 8.17 0.55
N HIS A 139 19.36 6.98 0.12
CA HIS A 139 19.15 6.54 -1.27
C HIS A 139 17.67 6.32 -1.63
N TRP A 140 16.81 6.14 -0.63
CA TRP A 140 15.35 6.03 -0.79
C TRP A 140 14.63 7.39 -0.65
N LYS A 141 15.39 8.48 -0.53
CA LYS A 141 14.87 9.85 -0.56
C LYS A 141 15.19 10.51 -1.89
N THR A 142 14.37 11.48 -2.26
CA THR A 142 14.66 12.42 -3.35
C THR A 142 15.66 13.48 -2.86
N PRO A 143 16.32 14.23 -3.77
CA PRO A 143 17.16 15.37 -3.39
C PRO A 143 16.43 16.42 -2.55
N ASN A 144 15.11 16.52 -2.66
CA ASN A 144 14.28 17.43 -1.88
C ASN A 144 13.92 16.90 -0.48
N GLY A 145 14.30 15.65 -0.16
CA GLY A 145 13.99 15.00 1.11
C GLY A 145 12.69 14.20 1.12
N ASP A 146 11.91 14.22 0.03
CA ASP A 146 10.70 13.41 -0.10
C ASP A 146 11.06 11.92 -0.20
N ILE A 147 10.23 11.07 0.39
CA ILE A 147 10.46 9.62 0.39
C ILE A 147 9.93 9.06 -0.93
N ARG A 148 10.77 8.29 -1.63
CA ARG A 148 10.39 7.64 -2.87
C ARG A 148 9.34 6.55 -2.61
N PRO A 149 8.45 6.25 -3.57
CA PRO A 149 7.58 5.08 -3.48
C PRO A 149 8.40 3.81 -3.24
N SER A 150 7.87 2.89 -2.43
CA SER A 150 8.49 1.58 -2.27
C SER A 150 8.21 0.68 -3.47
N VAL A 151 9.00 -0.38 -3.65
CA VAL A 151 8.79 -1.38 -4.71
C VAL A 151 7.37 -1.96 -4.67
N SER A 152 6.83 -2.26 -3.47
CA SER A 152 5.48 -2.80 -3.35
C SER A 152 4.39 -1.77 -3.70
N GLN A 153 4.64 -0.47 -3.45
CA GLN A 153 3.77 0.62 -3.85
C GLN A 153 3.79 0.79 -5.38
N GLU A 154 4.95 0.71 -6.01
CA GLU A 154 5.10 0.75 -7.46
C GLU A 154 4.36 -0.43 -8.12
N GLU A 155 4.53 -1.66 -7.61
CA GLU A 155 3.79 -2.84 -8.07
C GLU A 155 2.27 -2.71 -7.87
N ALA A 156 1.83 -2.13 -6.76
CA ALA A 156 0.41 -1.86 -6.51
C ALA A 156 -0.15 -0.82 -7.50
N GLN A 157 0.59 0.26 -7.77
CA GLN A 157 0.23 1.28 -8.75
C GLN A 157 0.11 0.67 -10.16
N LEU A 158 1.08 -0.14 -10.58
CA LEU A 158 1.05 -0.84 -11.87
C LEU A 158 -0.17 -1.76 -12.01
N ARG A 159 -0.56 -2.46 -10.93
CA ARG A 159 -1.77 -3.30 -10.92
C ARG A 159 -3.05 -2.48 -11.04
N VAL A 160 -3.13 -1.33 -10.37
CA VAL A 160 -4.29 -0.43 -10.48
C VAL A 160 -4.41 0.14 -11.89
N VAL A 161 -3.30 0.59 -12.49
CA VAL A 161 -3.25 1.07 -13.87
C VAL A 161 -3.71 -0.03 -14.85
N SER A 162 -3.19 -1.25 -14.67
CA SER A 162 -3.55 -2.41 -15.51
C SER A 162 -5.02 -2.79 -15.38
N ARG A 163 -5.59 -2.73 -14.16
CA ARG A 163 -7.00 -3.07 -13.90
C ARG A 163 -7.98 -1.98 -14.34
N ALA A 164 -7.54 -0.71 -14.35
CA ALA A 164 -8.34 0.42 -14.82
C ALA A 164 -8.39 0.55 -16.35
N GLY A 165 -7.67 -0.31 -17.09
CA GLY A 165 -7.60 -0.25 -18.57
C GLY A 165 -6.90 1.01 -19.09
N LEU A 166 -6.16 1.71 -18.22
CA LEU A 166 -5.39 2.88 -18.60
C LEU A 166 -4.08 2.41 -19.25
N PRO A 167 -3.66 3.02 -20.37
CA PRO A 167 -2.44 2.62 -21.04
C PRO A 167 -1.23 2.86 -20.13
N ALA A 168 -0.27 1.94 -20.18
CA ALA A 168 0.90 1.90 -19.29
C ALA A 168 1.84 3.12 -19.41
N ASP A 169 1.58 4.04 -20.35
CA ASP A 169 2.35 5.26 -20.62
C ASP A 169 1.78 6.52 -19.94
N LEU A 170 0.72 6.39 -19.14
CA LEU A 170 0.11 7.53 -18.44
C LEU A 170 0.99 7.97 -17.24
N GLY A 171 1.78 9.03 -17.43
CA GLY A 171 2.55 9.68 -16.37
C GLY A 171 4.06 9.37 -16.36
N LEU A 172 4.54 8.51 -17.26
CA LEU A 172 5.96 8.39 -17.54
C LEU A 172 6.42 9.58 -18.41
N PRO A 173 7.57 10.23 -18.13
CA PRO A 173 8.12 11.20 -19.06
C PRO A 173 8.41 10.48 -20.38
N LYS A 174 7.73 10.91 -21.45
CA LYS A 174 7.89 10.33 -22.78
C LYS A 174 9.27 10.73 -23.30
N ASP A 175 10.24 9.83 -23.17
CA ASP A 175 11.46 9.85 -23.97
C ASP A 175 11.08 9.50 -25.41
N GLU A 176 10.64 10.51 -26.17
CA GLU A 176 10.83 10.49 -27.61
C GLU A 176 10.73 11.89 -28.21
N VAL A 177 11.82 12.28 -28.84
CA VAL A 177 12.03 13.49 -29.62
C VAL A 177 11.03 13.52 -30.77
N ARG A 178 9.98 14.34 -30.66
CA ARG A 178 9.13 14.69 -31.81
C ARG A 178 8.62 16.12 -31.71
N SER A 179 9.16 16.97 -32.57
CA SER A 179 8.74 18.35 -32.81
C SER A 179 7.22 18.48 -32.88
N LYS A 180 6.64 19.28 -31.99
CA LYS A 180 5.30 19.85 -32.13
C LYS A 180 5.29 21.32 -31.68
N PRO A 181 4.39 22.13 -32.24
CA PRO A 181 4.59 23.56 -32.45
C PRO A 181 4.44 24.35 -31.15
N ALA A 182 5.19 25.45 -31.06
CA ALA A 182 5.23 26.35 -29.91
C ALA A 182 3.80 26.78 -29.48
N ALA A 183 3.46 26.49 -28.22
CA ALA A 183 2.23 26.94 -27.60
C ALA A 183 2.17 28.47 -27.58
N ARG A 184 1.06 29.04 -28.08
CA ARG A 184 0.86 30.50 -28.10
C ARG A 184 0.75 31.03 -26.67
N PRO A 185 1.48 32.10 -26.31
CA PRO A 185 1.65 32.59 -24.93
C PRO A 185 0.36 33.07 -24.26
N GLU A 186 -0.69 33.33 -25.04
CA GLU A 186 -2.00 33.76 -24.54
C GLU A 186 -2.74 32.66 -23.78
N VAL A 187 -2.63 31.40 -24.23
CA VAL A 187 -3.30 30.25 -23.60
C VAL A 187 -2.66 29.90 -22.26
N ALA A 188 -1.34 30.06 -22.14
CA ALA A 188 -0.60 29.83 -20.90
C ALA A 188 -0.96 30.88 -19.83
N ARG A 189 -1.20 32.14 -20.21
CA ARG A 189 -1.59 33.20 -19.28
C ARG A 189 -3.02 33.01 -18.76
N ALA A 190 -3.95 32.61 -19.62
CA ALA A 190 -5.34 32.32 -19.23
C ALA A 190 -5.42 31.19 -18.18
N ALA A 191 -4.63 30.11 -18.34
CA ALA A 191 -4.58 29.01 -17.38
C ALA A 191 -4.03 29.42 -16.00
N ILE A 192 -3.04 30.33 -15.98
CA ILE A 192 -2.44 30.84 -14.73
C ILE A 192 -3.42 31.75 -13.97
N ASP A 193 -4.19 32.57 -14.68
CA ASP A 193 -5.19 33.43 -14.03
C ASP A 193 -6.39 32.65 -13.48
N ASP A 194 -6.81 31.59 -14.16
CA ASP A 194 -7.87 30.70 -13.65
C ASP A 194 -7.41 29.93 -12.40
N ALA A 195 -6.17 29.45 -12.37
CA ALA A 195 -5.58 28.85 -11.17
C ALA A 195 -5.52 29.84 -9.99
N ARG A 196 -5.16 31.11 -10.25
CA ARG A 196 -5.18 32.17 -9.22
C ARG A 196 -6.60 32.49 -8.74
N ARG A 197 -7.60 32.44 -9.61
CA ARG A 197 -9.00 32.66 -9.26
C ARG A 197 -9.52 31.56 -8.33
N LEU A 198 -9.21 30.30 -8.62
CA LEU A 198 -9.59 29.16 -7.80
C LEU A 198 -8.96 29.20 -6.40
N LEU A 199 -7.67 29.56 -6.30
CA LEU A 199 -6.98 29.69 -5.02
C LEU A 199 -7.60 30.78 -4.12
N ARG A 200 -8.02 31.91 -4.68
CA ARG A 200 -8.68 32.99 -3.90
C ARG A 200 -10.06 32.62 -3.38
N VAL A 201 -10.80 31.78 -4.10
CA VAL A 201 -12.12 31.30 -3.69
C VAL A 201 -11.99 30.37 -2.49
N HIS A 202 -10.99 29.48 -2.49
CA HIS A 202 -10.75 28.53 -1.40
C HIS A 202 -10.27 29.18 -0.10
N THR A 203 -9.50 30.26 -0.17
CA THR A 203 -9.01 30.96 1.03
C THR A 203 -10.09 31.71 1.81
N ARG A 204 -11.21 32.10 1.16
CA ARG A 204 -12.32 32.78 1.85
C ARG A 204 -13.20 31.82 2.64
N THR A 205 -13.37 30.58 2.17
CA THR A 205 -14.26 29.61 2.80
C THR A 205 -13.69 29.04 4.10
N THR A 206 -12.36 28.96 4.23
CA THR A 206 -11.69 28.42 5.42
C THR A 206 -11.65 29.39 6.60
N SER A 207 -11.54 30.71 6.36
CA SER A 207 -11.50 31.71 7.43
C SER A 207 -12.84 31.89 8.15
N ASP A 208 -13.97 31.78 7.44
CA ASP A 208 -15.30 31.88 8.07
C ASP A 208 -15.63 30.66 8.96
N THR A 209 -15.15 29.46 8.59
CA THR A 209 -15.36 28.25 9.40
C THR A 209 -14.55 28.23 10.70
N LEU A 210 -13.39 28.90 10.76
CA LEU A 210 -12.58 29.02 11.97
C LEU A 210 -13.16 30.06 12.95
N ALA A 211 -13.66 31.20 12.45
CA ALA A 211 -14.28 32.24 13.28
C ALA A 211 -15.62 31.82 13.93
N HIS A 212 -16.27 30.77 13.43
CA HIS A 212 -17.48 30.19 14.04
C HIS A 212 -17.17 29.20 15.19
N ARG A 213 -16.03 28.50 15.12
CA ARG A 213 -15.57 27.56 16.15
C ARG A 213 -15.06 28.25 17.42
N ASP A 214 -14.39 29.39 17.28
CA ASP A 214 -13.88 30.13 18.45
C ASP A 214 -15.00 30.80 19.25
N ARG A 215 -16.11 31.21 18.60
CA ARG A 215 -17.29 31.75 19.30
C ARG A 215 -18.08 30.71 20.08
N THR A 216 -18.01 29.44 19.69
CA THR A 216 -18.71 28.34 20.40
C THR A 216 -17.89 27.81 21.59
N ALA A 217 -16.55 27.86 21.53
CA ALA A 217 -15.68 27.46 22.64
C ALA A 217 -15.76 28.41 23.87
N ALA A 218 -16.06 29.69 23.66
CA ALA A 218 -16.15 30.68 24.74
C ALA A 218 -17.44 30.62 25.59
N ARG A 219 -18.39 29.71 25.29
CA ARG A 219 -19.69 29.60 26.01
C ARG A 219 -19.86 28.32 26.86
N MET A 220 -18.84 27.48 26.99
CA MET A 220 -18.93 26.26 27.83
C MET A 220 -18.48 26.54 29.27
N PRO A 221 -19.35 26.38 30.29
CA PRO A 221 -18.95 26.51 31.69
C PRO A 221 -18.12 25.30 32.13
N ARG A 222 -16.90 25.56 32.60
CA ARG A 222 -16.05 24.57 33.29
C ARG A 222 -16.65 24.30 34.67
N ASN A 223 -17.30 23.15 34.85
CA ASN A 223 -17.65 22.64 36.18
C ASN A 223 -16.50 21.80 36.71
N GLY A 224 -15.99 22.19 37.89
CA GLY A 224 -14.95 21.49 38.62
C GLY A 224 -15.49 20.43 39.57
N ARG A 225 -14.71 19.37 39.73
CA ARG A 225 -14.46 18.67 40.99
C ARG A 225 -13.09 18.00 40.91
#